data_AF-A0A402CKG2-F1
#
_entry.id   AF-A0A402CKG2-F1
#
_cell.length_a   1.000
_cell.length_b   1.000
_cell.length_c   1.000
_cell.angle_alpha   90.00
_cell.angle_beta   90.00
_cell.angle_gamma   90.00
#
_symmetry.space_group_name_H-M   'P 1'
#
loop_
_entity.id
_entity.type
_entity.pdbx_description
1 polymer ?
#
loop_
_entity_poly.entity_id
_entity_poly.type
_entity_poly.pdbx_seq_one_letter_code
_entity_poly.pdbx_strand_id
1 'polypeptide(L)'
;MSAHRRHPPRPPGTSRSPAKTKKVLEASLRQTALLGHEEIGTDHLLLALLDDPASTGAQILTDLAPLSISEMREHLRRELAQQPTPGPAHRIPIRLGNDEYTRAHAAARTAGQTLETWIHDRITDALDTEQPE
;
A
#
# COMPACT_ATOMS: atom_id res chain seq x y z
N MET A 1 19.64 31.76 -28.18
CA MET A 1 19.82 31.91 -26.72
C MET A 1 18.51 31.54 -26.05
N SER A 2 18.34 30.27 -25.66
CA SER A 2 17.08 29.74 -25.12
C SER A 2 16.98 30.00 -23.62
N ALA A 3 15.95 30.74 -23.21
CA ALA A 3 15.66 31.03 -21.81
C ALA A 3 15.07 29.77 -21.13
N HIS A 4 15.79 29.25 -20.15
CA HIS A 4 15.28 28.22 -19.24
C HIS A 4 14.08 28.76 -18.46
N ARG A 5 12.89 28.22 -18.74
CA ARG A 5 11.70 28.39 -17.89
C ARG A 5 12.01 27.79 -16.50
N ARG A 6 12.17 28.66 -15.50
CA ARG A 6 12.31 28.26 -14.09
C ARG A 6 10.95 27.76 -13.59
N HIS A 7 10.91 26.50 -13.16
CA HIS A 7 9.75 25.90 -12.52
C HIS A 7 9.53 26.54 -11.15
N PRO A 8 8.31 27.00 -10.79
CA PRO A 8 8.04 27.53 -9.46
C PRO A 8 8.32 26.49 -8.35
N PRO A 9 8.73 26.94 -7.14
CA PRO A 9 8.95 26.05 -6.01
C PRO A 9 7.65 25.32 -5.64
N ARG A 10 7.77 24.00 -5.43
CA ARG A 10 6.66 23.13 -5.04
C ARG A 10 6.10 23.60 -3.68
N PRO A 11 4.78 23.77 -3.52
CA PRO A 11 4.21 24.21 -2.26
C PRO A 11 4.57 23.22 -1.13
N PRO A 12 4.77 23.69 0.12
CA PRO A 12 5.07 22.83 1.25
C PRO A 12 3.99 21.76 1.37
N GLY A 13 4.43 20.52 1.56
CA GLY A 13 3.64 19.31 1.39
C GLY A 13 2.28 19.42 2.05
N THR A 14 1.22 19.24 1.25
CA THR A 14 -0.07 18.78 1.76
C THR A 14 0.23 17.62 2.71
N SER A 15 -0.33 17.65 3.91
CA SER A 15 -0.14 16.60 4.90
C SER A 15 -0.42 15.26 4.23
N ARG A 16 0.64 14.51 3.90
CA ARG A 16 0.56 13.07 3.75
C ARG A 16 -0.11 12.64 5.04
N SER A 17 -1.33 12.15 4.97
CA SER A 17 -1.98 11.59 6.16
C SER A 17 -1.51 10.15 6.23
N PRO A 18 -0.39 9.84 6.93
CA PRO A 18 0.13 8.48 7.01
C PRO A 18 -0.96 7.53 7.52
N ALA A 19 -1.90 7.99 8.35
CA ALA A 19 -3.02 7.17 8.83
C ALA A 19 -3.88 6.56 7.69
N LYS A 20 -4.27 7.35 6.68
CA LYS A 20 -5.10 6.85 5.57
C LYS A 20 -4.32 5.89 4.66
N THR A 21 -3.07 6.25 4.35
CA THR A 21 -2.20 5.40 3.52
C THR A 21 -1.83 4.10 4.24
N LYS A 22 -1.54 4.18 5.55
CA LYS A 22 -1.23 3.03 6.41
C LYS A 22 -2.41 2.05 6.46
N LYS A 23 -3.63 2.55 6.66
CA LYS A 23 -4.85 1.72 6.66
C LYS A 23 -5.03 0.93 5.36
N VAL A 24 -4.81 1.57 4.19
CA VAL A 24 -4.89 0.89 2.89
C VAL A 24 -3.80 -0.18 2.76
N LEU A 25 -2.58 0.12 3.20
CA LEU A 25 -1.46 -0.82 3.14
C LEU A 25 -1.70 -2.04 4.03
N GLU A 26 -2.16 -1.84 5.26
CA GLU A 26 -2.52 -2.91 6.19
C GLU A 26 -3.67 -3.77 5.67
N ALA A 27 -4.68 -3.14 5.07
CA ALA A 27 -5.77 -3.86 4.42
C ALA A 27 -5.25 -4.72 3.25
N SER A 28 -4.32 -4.19 2.45
CA SER A 28 -3.69 -4.94 1.35
C SER A 28 -2.89 -6.13 1.86
N LEU A 29 -2.16 -5.98 2.96
CA LEU A 29 -1.39 -7.08 3.57
C LEU A 29 -2.29 -8.15 4.18
N ARG A 30 -3.40 -7.77 4.83
CA ARG A 30 -4.37 -8.74 5.32
C ARG A 30 -4.95 -9.57 4.17
N GLN A 31 -5.23 -8.93 3.03
CA GLN A 31 -5.72 -9.64 1.84
C GLN A 31 -4.71 -10.65 1.30
N THR A 32 -3.42 -10.29 1.22
CA THR A 32 -2.39 -11.23 0.77
C THR A 32 -2.26 -12.42 1.73
N ALA A 33 -2.28 -12.17 3.04
CA ALA A 33 -2.23 -13.23 4.05
C ALA A 33 -3.43 -14.19 3.97
N LEU A 34 -4.65 -13.66 3.79
CA LEU A 34 -5.87 -14.47 3.68
C LEU A 34 -5.91 -15.33 2.42
N LEU A 35 -5.33 -14.84 1.32
CA LEU A 35 -5.29 -15.54 0.04
C LEU A 35 -4.05 -16.45 -0.11
N GLY A 36 -3.13 -16.42 0.86
CA GLY A 36 -1.86 -17.15 0.77
C GLY A 36 -0.89 -16.57 -0.28
N HIS A 37 -1.02 -15.27 -0.59
CA HIS A 37 -0.13 -14.57 -1.51
C HIS A 37 1.11 -14.03 -0.77
N GLU A 38 2.28 -14.19 -1.38
CA GLU A 38 3.57 -13.78 -0.78
C GLU A 38 3.84 -12.27 -0.93
N GLU A 39 3.18 -11.59 -1.87
CA GLU A 39 3.46 -10.19 -2.21
C GLU A 39 2.19 -9.35 -2.42
N ILE A 40 2.27 -8.05 -2.09
CA ILE A 40 1.21 -7.07 -2.38
C ILE A 40 1.34 -6.60 -3.84
N GLY A 41 0.50 -7.16 -4.70
CA GLY A 41 0.29 -6.68 -6.07
C GLY A 41 -0.64 -5.46 -6.18
N THR A 42 -0.75 -4.88 -7.36
CA THR A 42 -1.68 -3.76 -7.64
C THR A 42 -3.13 -4.10 -7.34
N ASP A 43 -3.53 -5.35 -7.54
CA ASP A 43 -4.91 -5.81 -7.33
C ASP A 43 -5.30 -5.78 -5.85
N HIS A 44 -4.36 -6.09 -4.95
CA HIS A 44 -4.56 -5.98 -3.50
C HIS A 44 -4.69 -4.51 -3.07
N LEU A 45 -3.82 -3.64 -3.58
CA LEU A 45 -3.91 -2.20 -3.30
C LEU A 45 -5.24 -1.61 -3.78
N LEU A 46 -5.67 -1.99 -4.97
CA LEU A 46 -6.93 -1.55 -5.55
C LEU A 46 -8.13 -2.09 -4.76
N LEU A 47 -8.09 -3.37 -4.38
CA LEU A 47 -9.14 -3.97 -3.56
C LEU A 47 -9.22 -3.30 -2.18
N ALA A 48 -8.09 -3.02 -1.54
CA ALA A 48 -8.02 -2.29 -0.28
C ALA A 48 -8.54 -0.84 -0.37
N LEU A 49 -8.33 -0.16 -1.51
CA LEU A 49 -8.93 1.14 -1.76
C LEU A 49 -10.45 1.07 -1.91
N LEU A 50 -10.96 0.05 -2.60
CA LEU A 50 -12.40 -0.15 -2.82
C LEU A 50 -13.13 -0.66 -1.57
N ASP A 51 -12.42 -1.31 -0.64
CA ASP A 51 -12.96 -1.71 0.67
C ASP A 51 -13.24 -0.50 1.60
N ASP A 52 -12.72 0.69 1.26
CA ASP A 52 -13.11 1.97 1.88
C ASP A 52 -13.81 2.87 0.86
N PRO A 53 -15.15 2.74 0.68
CA PRO A 53 -15.91 3.53 -0.29
C PRO A 53 -15.87 5.04 -0.04
N ALA A 54 -15.56 5.46 1.19
CA ALA A 54 -15.41 6.86 1.55
C ALA A 54 -14.02 7.42 1.19
N SER A 55 -13.09 6.57 0.74
CA SER A 55 -11.78 7.01 0.31
C SER A 55 -11.88 7.84 -0.98
N THR A 56 -11.02 8.85 -1.09
CA THR A 56 -10.93 9.68 -2.30
C THR A 56 -10.62 8.84 -3.54
N GLY A 57 -9.85 7.76 -3.40
CA GLY A 57 -9.57 6.83 -4.49
C GLY A 57 -10.83 6.11 -4.99
N ALA A 58 -11.63 5.56 -4.08
CA ALA A 58 -12.88 4.88 -4.43
C ALA A 58 -13.91 5.84 -5.07
N GLN A 59 -14.00 7.08 -4.57
CA GLN A 59 -14.85 8.13 -5.16
C GLN A 59 -14.42 8.46 -6.59
N ILE A 60 -13.13 8.70 -6.83
CA ILE A 60 -12.59 8.96 -8.18
C ILE A 60 -12.88 7.79 -9.12
N LEU A 61 -12.70 6.55 -8.66
CA LEU A 61 -13.00 5.38 -9.48
C LEU A 61 -14.48 5.27 -9.82
N THR A 62 -15.37 5.64 -8.90
CA THR A 62 -16.82 5.67 -9.14
C THR A 62 -17.19 6.72 -10.20
N ASP A 63 -16.52 7.87 -10.19
CA ASP A 63 -16.78 8.95 -11.14
C ASP A 63 -16.26 8.64 -12.56
N LEU A 64 -15.19 7.84 -12.66
CA LEU A 64 -14.52 7.55 -13.93
C LEU A 64 -14.93 6.20 -14.55
N ALA A 65 -15.28 5.21 -13.72
CA ALA A 65 -15.61 3.89 -14.19
C ALA A 65 -17.12 3.75 -14.48
N PRO A 66 -17.50 3.00 -15.53
CA PRO A 66 -18.90 2.68 -15.79
C PRO A 66 -19.46 1.62 -14.82
N LEU A 67 -18.60 1.02 -13.99
CA LEU A 67 -18.93 -0.04 -13.04
C LEU A 67 -19.10 0.54 -11.63
N SER A 68 -20.04 -0.01 -10.87
CA SER A 68 -20.18 0.32 -9.45
C SER A 68 -19.00 -0.22 -8.63
N ILE A 69 -18.73 0.41 -7.47
CA ILE A 69 -17.71 -0.07 -6.51
C ILE A 69 -17.90 -1.56 -6.20
N SER A 70 -19.16 -2.00 -6.02
CA SER A 70 -19.46 -3.38 -5.67
C SER A 70 -19.09 -4.35 -6.79
N GLU A 71 -19.38 -4.00 -8.04
CA GLU A 71 -19.02 -4.82 -9.21
C GLU A 71 -17.51 -4.91 -9.39
N MET A 72 -16.80 -3.78 -9.28
CA MET A 72 -15.33 -3.76 -9.37
C MET A 72 -14.69 -4.61 -8.27
N ARG A 73 -15.17 -4.47 -7.03
CA ARG A 73 -14.67 -5.23 -5.88
C ARG A 73 -14.89 -6.73 -6.05
N GLU A 74 -16.09 -7.12 -6.47
CA GLU A 74 -16.41 -8.53 -6.69
C GLU A 74 -15.57 -9.13 -7.81
N HIS A 75 -15.36 -8.38 -8.90
CA HIS A 75 -14.49 -8.79 -10.00
C HIS A 75 -13.05 -9.01 -9.50
N LEU A 76 -12.47 -8.05 -8.78
CA LEU A 76 -11.11 -8.18 -8.24
C LEU A 76 -10.96 -9.34 -7.25
N ARG A 77 -11.96 -9.59 -6.39
CA ARG A 77 -11.94 -10.75 -5.48
C ARG A 77 -11.91 -12.06 -6.24
N ARG A 78 -12.68 -12.17 -7.33
CA ARG A 78 -12.69 -13.36 -8.18
C ARG A 78 -11.36 -13.56 -8.90
N GLU A 79 -10.78 -12.50 -9.43
CA GLU A 79 -9.48 -12.57 -10.09
C GLU A 79 -8.39 -12.98 -9.09
N LEU A 80 -8.32 -12.32 -7.94
CA LEU A 80 -7.36 -12.64 -6.88
C LEU A 80 -7.49 -14.07 -6.35
N ALA A 81 -8.71 -14.62 -6.26
CA ALA A 81 -8.91 -16.01 -5.86
C ALA A 81 -8.46 -17.04 -6.91
N GLN A 82 -8.32 -16.62 -8.18
CA GLN A 82 -7.91 -17.47 -9.29
C GLN A 82 -6.42 -17.28 -9.65
N GLN A 83 -5.79 -16.21 -9.18
CA GLN A 83 -4.39 -15.96 -9.43
C GLN A 83 -3.51 -16.92 -8.63
N PRO A 84 -2.61 -17.69 -9.28
CA PRO A 84 -1.50 -18.29 -8.56
C PRO A 84 -0.60 -17.19 -8.02
N THR A 85 -0.01 -17.39 -6.84
CA THR A 85 1.00 -16.50 -6.23
C THR A 85 1.91 -15.90 -7.30
N PRO A 86 1.90 -14.56 -7.51
CA PRO A 86 2.79 -13.95 -8.47
C PRO A 86 4.22 -14.26 -8.05
N GLY A 87 4.99 -14.88 -8.95
CA GLY A 87 6.43 -15.01 -8.73
C GLY A 87 7.09 -13.63 -8.59
N PRO A 88 8.34 -13.56 -8.12
CA PRO A 88 9.04 -12.35 -7.60
C PRO A 88 9.24 -11.18 -8.59
N ALA A 89 8.64 -11.24 -9.78
CA ALA A 89 8.75 -10.24 -10.84
C ALA A 89 7.76 -9.07 -10.69
N HIS A 90 6.73 -9.15 -9.84
CA HIS A 90 5.76 -8.08 -9.64
C HIS A 90 6.06 -7.18 -8.43
N ARG A 91 7.34 -6.84 -8.22
CA ARG A 91 7.77 -5.91 -7.18
C ARG A 91 7.51 -4.46 -7.62
N ILE A 92 6.51 -3.80 -7.03
CA ILE A 92 6.52 -2.35 -6.89
C ILE A 92 7.20 -2.06 -5.55
N PRO A 93 8.49 -1.66 -5.51
CA PRO A 93 9.09 -1.28 -4.26
C PRO A 93 8.36 -0.05 -3.73
N ILE A 94 7.62 -0.20 -2.63
CA ILE A 94 7.11 0.94 -1.87
C ILE A 94 8.36 1.67 -1.37
N ARG A 95 8.77 2.72 -2.08
CA ARG A 95 9.81 3.64 -1.60
C ARG A 95 9.26 4.33 -0.37
N LEU A 96 9.61 3.81 0.81
CA LEU A 96 9.66 4.62 2.03
C LEU A 96 10.45 5.90 1.70
N GLY A 97 10.04 7.05 2.23
CA GLY A 97 10.85 8.27 2.07
C GLY A 97 12.27 7.99 2.58
N ASN A 98 13.30 8.57 1.95
CA ASN A 98 14.71 8.26 2.27
C ASN A 98 15.01 8.28 3.78
N ASP A 99 14.37 9.19 4.53
CA ASP A 99 14.55 9.32 5.98
C ASP A 99 13.90 8.20 6.79
N GLU A 100 12.77 7.68 6.33
CA GLU A 100 12.04 6.58 6.96
C GLU A 100 12.71 5.24 6.65
N TYR A 101 13.16 5.06 5.41
CA TYR A 101 13.99 3.93 5.01
C TYR A 101 15.28 3.86 5.84
N THR A 102 15.98 5.00 5.99
CA THR A 102 17.22 5.07 6.76
C THR A 102 16.99 4.72 8.24
N ARG A 103 15.89 5.20 8.84
CA ARG A 103 15.54 4.88 10.23
C ARG A 103 15.19 3.40 10.41
N ALA A 104 14.36 2.83 9.53
CA ALA A 104 14.02 1.41 9.56
C ALA A 104 15.25 0.53 9.38
N HIS A 105 16.14 0.89 8.44
CA HIS A 105 17.39 0.17 8.20
C HIS A 105 18.37 0.26 9.37
N ALA A 106 18.44 1.40 10.06
CA ALA A 106 19.24 1.53 11.29
C ALA A 106 18.67 0.65 12.41
N ALA A 107 17.35 0.69 12.62
CA ALA A 107 16.67 -0.12 13.64
C ALA A 107 16.84 -1.62 13.41
N ALA A 108 16.70 -2.08 12.15
CA ALA A 108 16.92 -3.48 11.79
C ALA A 108 18.36 -3.94 12.09
N ARG A 109 19.37 -3.12 11.77
CA ARG A 109 20.77 -3.44 12.11
C ARG A 109 21.01 -3.48 13.61
N THR A 110 20.40 -2.59 14.39
CA THR A 110 20.49 -2.62 15.85
C THR A 110 19.84 -3.88 16.43
N ALA A 111 18.78 -4.38 15.80
CA ALA A 111 18.14 -5.65 16.16
C ALA A 111 18.90 -6.89 15.66
N GLY A 112 19.99 -6.74 14.90
CA GLY A 112 20.73 -7.86 14.30
C GLY A 112 19.97 -8.58 13.18
N GLN A 113 18.92 -7.97 12.63
CA GLN A 113 18.04 -8.55 11.63
C GLN A 113 18.25 -7.91 10.25
N THR A 114 17.80 -8.59 9.21
CA THR A 114 17.64 -7.96 7.90
C THR A 114 16.50 -6.95 7.94
N LEU A 115 16.52 -5.92 7.08
CA LEU A 115 15.44 -4.94 7.00
C LEU A 115 14.09 -5.59 6.68
N GLU A 116 14.11 -6.62 5.82
CA GLU A 116 12.92 -7.36 5.41
C GLU A 116 12.28 -8.12 6.58
N THR A 117 13.08 -8.87 7.34
CA THR A 117 12.63 -9.56 8.55
C THR A 117 12.10 -8.58 9.61
N TRP A 118 12.81 -7.48 9.82
CA TRP A 118 12.41 -6.48 10.83
C TRP A 118 11.11 -5.76 10.47
N ILE A 119 10.92 -5.41 9.20
CA ILE A 119 9.67 -4.81 8.71
C ILE A 119 8.51 -5.81 8.85
N HIS A 120 8.74 -7.07 8.47
CA HIS A 120 7.72 -8.12 8.58
C HIS A 120 7.22 -8.27 10.03
N ASP A 121 8.13 -8.50 10.99
CA ASP A 121 7.78 -8.65 12.41
C ASP A 121 7.02 -7.43 12.95
N ARG A 122 7.47 -6.21 12.59
CA ARG A 122 6.82 -4.98 13.01
C ARG A 122 5.43 -4.78 12.45
N ILE A 123 5.19 -5.21 11.21
CA ILE A 123 3.85 -5.12 10.64
C ILE A 123 2.94 -6.18 11.29
N THR A 124 3.42 -7.40 11.50
CA THR A 124 2.67 -8.44 12.20
C THR A 124 2.29 -8.01 13.62
N ASP A 125 3.24 -7.49 14.40
CA ASP A 125 2.98 -6.96 15.74
C ASP A 125 1.94 -5.82 15.74
N ALA A 126 1.99 -4.95 14.73
CA ALA A 126 1.07 -3.83 14.58
C ALA A 126 -0.36 -4.28 14.20
N LEU A 127 -0.50 -5.40 13.50
CA LEU A 127 -1.80 -5.98 13.16
C LEU A 127 -2.43 -6.69 14.37
N ASP A 128 -1.61 -7.30 15.24
CA ASP A 128 -2.08 -7.98 16.45
C ASP A 128 -2.50 -6.99 17.56
N THR A 129 -2.00 -5.75 17.54
CA THR A 129 -2.30 -4.73 18.56
C THR A 129 -3.60 -3.96 18.33
N GLU A 130 -4.31 -4.17 17.22
CA GLU A 130 -5.56 -3.47 16.87
C GLU A 130 -6.81 -4.38 16.98
N GLN A 131 -6.83 -5.32 17.94
CA GLN A 131 -8.06 -6.00 18.37
C GLN A 131 -8.60 -5.29 19.62
N PRO A 132 -9.67 -4.47 19.52
CA PRO A 132 -10.37 -4.03 20.72
C PRO A 132 -11.16 -5.21 21.30
N GLU A 133 -11.14 -5.35 22.63
CA GLU A 133 -12.09 -6.19 23.38
C GLU A 133 -13.52 -5.61 23.29
#